data_AF-A0A431LDA7-F1
#
_entry.id   AF-A0A431LDA7-F1
#
_cell.length_a   1.000
_cell.length_b   1.000
_cell.length_c   1.000
_cell.angle_alpha   90.00
_cell.angle_beta   90.00
_cell.angle_gamma   90.00
#
_symmetry.space_group_name_H-M   'P 1'
#
loop_
_entity.id
_entity.type
_entity.pdbx_description
1 polymer ?
#
loop_
_entity_poly.entity_id
_entity_poly.type
_entity_poly.pdbx_seq_one_letter_code
_entity_poly.pdbx_strand_id
1 'polypeptide(L)'
;MGQNSTDYLIVLNCDDHADKHNVDRERALVWHAFSQLFLDCNWSDEELSCIGDQISKTRFSLQELSFILTDEVWPVCAANKLMLFGGEGALGFEIDWLIRQCSDRHKKNSYRLPSDSNLNDLPWTLHIKAPLFFESYLMLCRVKRIRSASS
;
A
#
# COMPACT_ATOMS: atom_id res chain seq x y z
N MET A 1 28.95 -17.50 8.34
CA MET A 1 28.49 -17.87 6.99
C MET A 1 27.47 -16.83 6.59
N GLY A 2 27.87 -15.90 5.72
CA GLY A 2 27.03 -14.80 5.27
C GLY A 2 25.97 -15.32 4.31
N GLN A 3 24.70 -15.13 4.66
CA GLN A 3 23.65 -15.07 3.67
C GLN A 3 23.56 -13.61 3.22
N ASN A 4 23.83 -13.38 1.94
CA ASN A 4 23.74 -12.09 1.29
C ASN A 4 22.33 -11.55 1.44
N SER A 5 22.15 -10.57 2.32
CA SER A 5 20.88 -9.87 2.58
C SER A 5 20.48 -8.89 1.46
N THR A 6 21.07 -9.03 0.27
CA THR A 6 20.99 -8.06 -0.84
C THR A 6 20.11 -8.55 -2.00
N ASP A 7 19.65 -9.80 -1.99
CA ASP A 7 18.79 -10.38 -3.04
C ASP A 7 17.28 -10.17 -2.82
N TYR A 8 16.87 -9.56 -1.70
CA TYR A 8 15.47 -9.22 -1.41
C TYR A 8 15.24 -7.70 -1.47
N LEU A 9 15.80 -7.01 -2.47
CA LEU A 9 15.16 -5.78 -2.91
C LEU A 9 13.78 -6.20 -3.40
N ILE A 10 12.75 -5.97 -2.58
CA ILE A 10 11.36 -6.31 -2.90
C ILE A 10 10.97 -5.45 -4.10
N VAL A 11 11.25 -5.95 -5.31
CA VAL A 11 10.74 -5.36 -6.54
C VAL A 11 9.29 -5.81 -6.63
N LEU A 12 8.37 -4.90 -6.30
CA LEU A 12 6.94 -5.14 -6.51
C LEU A 12 6.68 -5.09 -8.01
N ASN A 13 6.79 -6.24 -8.69
CA ASN A 13 6.37 -6.36 -10.08
C ASN A 13 4.93 -6.88 -10.12
N CYS A 14 4.01 -6.01 -10.52
CA CYS A 14 2.59 -6.33 -10.65
C CYS A 14 2.08 -6.17 -12.08
N ASP A 15 2.97 -5.94 -13.06
CA ASP A 15 2.58 -5.53 -14.41
C ASP A 15 1.73 -6.59 -15.12
N ASP A 16 2.19 -7.84 -15.15
CA ASP A 16 1.48 -8.94 -15.81
C ASP A 16 0.10 -9.20 -15.17
N HIS A 17 0.02 -9.05 -13.85
CA HIS A 17 -1.22 -9.23 -13.10
C HIS A 17 -2.17 -8.04 -13.30
N ALA A 18 -1.63 -6.82 -13.35
CA ALA A 18 -2.41 -5.62 -13.62
C ALA A 18 -3.03 -5.66 -15.02
N ASP A 19 -2.25 -6.07 -16.02
CA ASP A 19 -2.70 -6.22 -17.40
C ASP A 19 -3.78 -7.31 -17.51
N LYS A 20 -3.61 -8.45 -16.82
CA LYS A 20 -4.60 -9.54 -16.77
C LYS A 20 -5.97 -9.07 -16.25
N HIS A 21 -6.00 -8.18 -15.27
CA HIS A 21 -7.25 -7.64 -14.70
C HIS A 21 -7.69 -6.30 -15.32
N ASN A 22 -6.96 -5.81 -16.34
CA ASN A 22 -7.18 -4.52 -16.99
C ASN A 22 -7.27 -3.36 -15.98
N VAL A 23 -6.27 -3.28 -15.09
CA VAL A 23 -6.13 -2.21 -14.08
C VAL A 23 -4.86 -1.39 -14.31
N ASP A 24 -4.84 -0.17 -13.78
CA ASP A 24 -3.67 0.70 -13.79
C ASP A 24 -2.50 0.05 -13.03
N ARG A 25 -1.34 -0.08 -13.69
CA ARG A 25 -0.17 -0.78 -13.15
C ARG A 25 0.40 -0.12 -11.90
N GLU A 26 0.49 1.21 -11.87
CA GLU A 26 0.94 1.94 -10.68
C GLU A 26 -0.02 1.73 -9.51
N ARG A 27 -1.34 1.68 -9.78
CA ARG A 27 -2.34 1.41 -8.74
C ARG A 27 -2.21 -0.01 -8.19
N ALA A 28 -2.00 -0.99 -9.06
CA ALA A 28 -1.75 -2.37 -8.66
C ALA A 28 -0.47 -2.50 -7.80
N LEU A 29 0.60 -1.79 -8.16
CA LEU A 29 1.81 -1.67 -7.36
C LEU A 29 1.50 -1.09 -5.97
N VAL A 30 0.74 -0.01 -5.88
CA VAL A 30 0.37 0.61 -4.60
C VAL A 30 -0.50 -0.33 -3.74
N TRP A 31 -1.46 -1.03 -4.36
CA TRP A 31 -2.25 -2.04 -3.65
C TRP A 31 -1.36 -3.12 -3.05
N HIS A 32 -0.45 -3.66 -3.86
CA HIS A 32 0.49 -4.67 -3.42
C HIS A 32 1.38 -4.12 -2.30
N ALA A 33 2.00 -2.96 -2.48
CA ALA A 33 2.87 -2.31 -1.52
C ALA A 33 2.21 -2.12 -0.15
N PHE A 34 0.99 -1.57 -0.11
CA PHE A 34 0.27 -1.39 1.15
C PHE A 34 -0.18 -2.72 1.75
N SER A 35 -0.57 -3.71 0.94
CA SER A 35 -1.00 -5.03 1.43
C SER A 35 0.11 -5.73 2.24
N GLN A 36 1.37 -5.57 1.84
CA GLN A 36 2.52 -6.13 2.53
C GLN A 36 2.58 -5.68 4.01
N LEU A 37 2.20 -4.43 4.30
CA LEU A 37 2.18 -3.86 5.66
C LEU A 37 1.03 -4.41 6.54
N PHE A 38 0.21 -5.32 6.00
CA PHE A 38 -0.82 -6.05 6.72
C PHE A 38 -0.47 -7.51 7.00
N LEU A 39 0.70 -7.97 6.55
CA LEU A 39 1.25 -9.26 6.92
C LEU A 39 1.91 -9.17 8.30
N ASP A 40 1.91 -10.29 9.03
CA ASP A 40 2.59 -10.41 10.32
C ASP A 40 4.09 -10.65 10.09
N CYS A 41 4.78 -9.61 9.60
CA CYS A 41 6.20 -9.63 9.26
C CYS A 41 6.95 -8.55 10.02
N ASN A 42 8.16 -8.87 10.47
CA ASN A 42 9.06 -7.90 11.07
C ASN A 42 9.87 -7.21 9.96
N TRP A 43 9.40 -6.03 9.53
CA TRP A 43 10.02 -5.26 8.47
C TRP A 43 11.29 -4.56 8.93
N SER A 44 12.38 -4.69 8.19
CA SER A 44 13.58 -3.86 8.35
C SER A 44 13.36 -2.44 7.82
N ASP A 45 14.16 -1.49 8.30
CA ASP A 45 14.11 -0.10 7.83
C ASP A 45 14.49 0.01 6.34
N GLU A 46 15.36 -0.86 5.84
CA GLU A 46 15.75 -0.94 4.43
C GLU A 46 14.58 -1.40 3.55
N GLU A 47 13.86 -2.46 3.95
CA GLU A 47 12.68 -2.94 3.22
C GLU A 47 11.57 -1.88 3.20
N LEU A 48 11.30 -1.24 4.34
CA LEU A 48 10.33 -0.16 4.41
C LEU A 48 10.74 1.06 3.57
N SER A 49 12.04 1.34 3.49
CA SER A 49 12.56 2.41 2.63
C SER A 49 12.41 2.07 1.16
N CYS A 50 12.64 0.82 0.77
CA CYS A 50 12.42 0.33 -0.59
C CYS A 50 10.94 0.45 -1.00
N ILE A 51 10.02 -0.03 -0.16
CA ILE A 51 8.58 0.09 -0.40
C ILE A 51 8.17 1.57 -0.50
N GLY A 52 8.64 2.41 0.43
CA GLY A 52 8.36 3.83 0.43
C GLY A 52 8.86 4.54 -0.84
N ASP A 53 10.06 4.22 -1.31
CA ASP A 53 10.64 4.76 -2.54
C ASP A 53 9.79 4.39 -3.76
N GLN A 54 9.38 3.13 -3.90
CA GLN A 54 8.51 2.67 -4.99
C GLN A 54 7.16 3.40 -5.00
N ILE A 55 6.49 3.50 -3.85
CA ILE A 55 5.22 4.24 -3.74
C ILE A 55 5.44 5.73 -4.08
N SER A 56 6.55 6.33 -3.63
CA SER A 56 6.83 7.75 -3.82
C SER A 56 6.96 8.16 -5.29
N LYS A 57 7.42 7.24 -6.14
CA LYS A 57 7.61 7.42 -7.58
C LYS A 57 6.32 7.35 -8.40
N THR A 58 5.23 6.85 -7.82
CA THR A 58 3.92 6.81 -8.49
C THR A 58 3.33 8.20 -8.67
N ARG A 59 2.42 8.34 -9.64
CA ARG A 59 1.72 9.60 -9.94
C ARG A 59 0.68 10.00 -8.91
N PHE A 60 0.33 9.12 -7.99
CA PHE A 60 -0.73 9.38 -7.01
C PHE A 60 -0.29 10.41 -5.98
N SER A 61 -1.12 11.41 -5.76
CA SER A 61 -1.00 12.39 -4.68
C SER A 61 -1.08 11.72 -3.29
N LEU A 62 -0.66 12.41 -2.23
CA LEU A 62 -0.76 11.84 -0.87
C LEU A 62 -2.21 11.59 -0.46
N GLN A 63 -3.12 12.42 -0.97
CA GLN A 63 -4.55 12.24 -0.76
C GLN A 63 -5.09 11.00 -1.49
N GLU A 64 -4.70 10.76 -2.73
CA GLU A 64 -5.05 9.54 -3.46
C GLU A 64 -4.43 8.30 -2.81
N LEU A 65 -3.18 8.36 -2.37
CA LEU A 65 -2.53 7.27 -1.65
C LEU A 65 -3.25 6.97 -0.32
N SER A 66 -3.67 8.00 0.41
CA SER A 66 -4.51 7.85 1.60
C SER A 66 -5.82 7.15 1.26
N PHE A 67 -6.49 7.56 0.18
CA PHE A 67 -7.75 6.95 -0.26
C PHE A 67 -7.56 5.49 -0.67
N ILE A 68 -6.52 5.18 -1.46
CA ILE A 68 -6.17 3.82 -1.84
C ILE A 68 -5.95 2.97 -0.58
N LEU A 69 -5.20 3.49 0.39
CA LEU A 69 -4.98 2.78 1.65
C LEU A 69 -6.30 2.53 2.40
N THR A 70 -7.13 3.55 2.61
CA THR A 70 -8.29 3.45 3.52
C THR A 70 -9.51 2.77 2.92
N ASP A 71 -9.72 2.93 1.61
CA ASP A 71 -10.96 2.54 0.93
C ASP A 71 -10.78 1.36 -0.04
N GLU A 72 -9.55 1.10 -0.48
CA GLU A 72 -9.25 0.01 -1.44
C GLU A 72 -8.48 -1.14 -0.76
N VAL A 73 -7.42 -0.86 0.00
CA VAL A 73 -6.52 -1.89 0.57
C VAL A 73 -6.94 -2.32 1.97
N TRP A 74 -7.12 -1.38 2.90
CA TRP A 74 -7.46 -1.69 4.30
C TRP A 74 -8.70 -2.59 4.42
N PRO A 75 -9.83 -2.33 3.73
CA PRO A 75 -11.01 -3.18 3.84
C PRO A 75 -10.82 -4.61 3.29
N VAL A 76 -9.81 -4.83 2.45
CA VAL A 76 -9.43 -6.14 1.91
C VAL A 76 -8.50 -6.87 2.87
N CYS A 77 -7.54 -6.15 3.46
CA CYS A 77 -6.48 -6.73 4.29
C CYS A 77 -6.78 -6.75 5.79
N ALA A 78 -7.74 -5.96 6.29
CA ALA A 78 -8.03 -5.81 7.72
C ALA A 78 -8.41 -7.14 8.41
N ALA A 79 -9.00 -8.08 7.67
CA ALA A 79 -9.31 -9.40 8.18
C ALA A 79 -8.06 -10.13 8.70
N ASN A 80 -6.91 -9.98 8.03
CA ASN A 80 -5.65 -10.61 8.46
C ASN A 80 -5.10 -9.98 9.74
N LYS A 81 -5.32 -8.68 9.99
CA LYS A 81 -4.93 -8.05 11.26
C LYS A 81 -5.90 -8.35 12.41
N LEU A 82 -7.17 -8.61 12.12
CA LEU A 82 -8.22 -8.75 13.14
C LEU A 82 -8.56 -10.20 13.49
N MET A 83 -8.32 -11.16 12.60
CA MET A 83 -8.57 -12.58 12.89
C MET A 83 -7.35 -13.22 13.56
N LEU A 84 -7.50 -13.56 14.84
CA LEU A 84 -6.56 -14.24 15.75
C LEU A 84 -6.02 -15.61 15.25
N PHE A 85 -6.50 -16.11 14.12
CA PHE A 85 -5.99 -17.31 13.46
C PHE A 85 -5.44 -16.87 12.12
N GLY A 86 -4.11 -16.74 12.01
CA GLY A 86 -3.41 -16.26 10.83
C GLY A 86 -3.95 -16.90 9.54
N GLY A 87 -4.86 -16.21 8.88
CA GLY A 87 -5.41 -16.61 7.59
C GLY A 87 -4.37 -16.26 6.54
N GLU A 88 -3.80 -17.27 5.88
CA GLU A 88 -2.85 -17.18 4.75
C GLU A 88 -1.60 -16.28 4.96
N GLY A 89 -1.46 -15.62 6.11
CA GLY A 89 -0.57 -14.50 6.36
C GLY A 89 0.91 -14.82 6.49
N ALA A 90 1.29 -16.10 6.46
CA ALA A 90 2.69 -16.50 6.42
C ALA A 90 3.29 -16.46 4.99
N LEU A 91 2.45 -16.50 3.94
CA LEU A 91 2.89 -16.59 2.54
C LEU A 91 2.56 -15.34 1.70
N GLY A 92 1.91 -14.34 2.29
CA GLY A 92 1.47 -13.13 1.59
C GLY A 92 0.09 -13.26 0.96
N PHE A 93 -0.42 -12.14 0.44
CA PHE A 93 -1.65 -12.14 -0.35
C PHE A 93 -1.35 -12.61 -1.77
N GLU A 94 -2.14 -13.54 -2.29
CA GLU A 94 -2.08 -13.89 -3.72
C GLU A 94 -2.42 -12.64 -4.55
N ILE A 95 -1.55 -12.30 -5.50
CA ILE A 95 -1.56 -11.00 -6.17
C ILE A 95 -2.76 -10.82 -7.09
N ASP A 96 -3.21 -11.87 -7.80
CA ASP A 96 -4.41 -11.81 -8.64
C ASP A 96 -5.67 -11.61 -7.79
N TRP A 97 -5.75 -12.30 -6.65
CA TRP A 97 -6.82 -12.13 -5.67
C TRP A 97 -6.82 -10.69 -5.13
N LEU A 98 -5.67 -10.17 -4.71
CA LEU A 98 -5.54 -8.82 -4.17
C LEU A 98 -6.00 -7.78 -5.20
N ILE A 99 -5.49 -7.86 -6.43
CA ILE A 99 -5.85 -6.94 -7.52
C ILE A 99 -7.35 -7.01 -7.80
N ARG A 100 -7.93 -8.21 -7.84
CA ARG A 100 -9.37 -8.38 -8.06
C ARG A 100 -10.18 -7.69 -6.95
N GLN A 101 -9.86 -7.94 -5.68
CA GLN A 101 -10.60 -7.37 -4.54
C GLN A 101 -10.46 -5.84 -4.48
N CYS A 102 -9.25 -5.33 -4.64
CA CYS A 102 -8.99 -3.89 -4.62
C CYS A 102 -9.60 -3.18 -5.85
N SER A 103 -9.60 -3.81 -7.03
CA SER A 103 -10.28 -3.29 -8.23
C SER A 103 -11.80 -3.16 -8.03
N ASP A 104 -12.44 -4.16 -7.41
CA ASP A 104 -13.86 -4.09 -7.08
C ASP A 104 -14.18 -2.96 -6.09
N ARG A 105 -13.31 -2.74 -5.10
CA ARG A 105 -13.41 -1.60 -4.17
C ARG A 105 -13.20 -0.26 -4.87
N HIS A 106 -12.19 -0.17 -5.73
CA HIS A 106 -11.89 1.02 -6.52
C HIS A 106 -13.09 1.42 -7.38
N LYS A 107 -13.68 0.48 -8.13
CA LYS A 107 -14.88 0.73 -8.93
C LYS A 107 -16.04 1.23 -8.07
N LYS A 108 -16.28 0.59 -6.93
CA LYS A 108 -17.34 0.98 -5.97
C LYS A 108 -17.12 2.34 -5.32
N ASN A 109 -15.88 2.79 -5.19
CA ASN A 109 -15.55 4.03 -4.49
C ASN A 109 -15.03 5.15 -5.42
N SER A 110 -14.93 4.90 -6.73
CA SER A 110 -14.37 5.81 -7.73
C SER A 110 -14.97 7.23 -7.72
N TYR A 111 -16.24 7.35 -7.32
CA TYR A 111 -16.94 8.63 -7.18
C TYR A 111 -16.63 9.40 -5.88
N ARG A 112 -15.89 8.80 -4.95
CA ARG A 112 -15.56 9.36 -3.63
C ARG A 112 -14.15 9.93 -3.54
N LEU A 113 -13.43 10.04 -4.66
CA LEU A 113 -12.11 10.65 -4.67
C LEU A 113 -12.17 12.02 -3.98
N PRO A 114 -11.37 12.25 -2.93
CA PRO A 114 -11.46 13.50 -2.20
C PRO A 114 -11.15 14.69 -3.10
N SER A 115 -11.99 15.72 -3.07
CA SER A 115 -11.84 16.94 -3.88
C SER A 115 -11.08 18.05 -3.13
N ASP A 116 -10.19 17.69 -2.19
CA ASP A 116 -9.61 18.67 -1.28
C ASP A 116 -8.52 19.53 -1.95
N SER A 117 -8.33 20.73 -1.41
CA SER A 117 -7.54 21.79 -2.04
C SER A 117 -6.01 21.59 -1.95
N ASN A 118 -5.54 20.69 -1.08
CA ASN A 118 -4.11 20.37 -0.96
C ASN A 118 -3.84 18.87 -1.15
N LEU A 119 -3.68 18.47 -2.41
CA LEU A 119 -3.36 17.10 -2.83
C LEU A 119 -2.06 16.55 -2.20
N ASN A 120 -1.17 17.43 -1.74
CA ASN A 120 0.14 17.10 -1.19
C ASN A 120 0.16 17.04 0.35
N ASP A 121 -1.00 17.01 1.00
CA ASP A 121 -1.08 16.74 2.43
C ASP A 121 -1.90 15.49 2.75
N LEU A 122 -1.69 14.93 3.94
CA LEU A 122 -2.48 13.82 4.44
C LEU A 122 -3.79 14.36 5.01
N PRO A 123 -4.96 13.77 4.67
CA PRO A 123 -6.23 14.25 5.18
C PRO A 123 -6.30 14.04 6.69
N TRP A 124 -6.82 15.02 7.45
CA TRP A 124 -6.87 14.96 8.91
C TRP A 124 -7.60 13.71 9.45
N THR A 125 -8.60 13.21 8.70
CA THR A 125 -9.36 11.99 9.01
C THR A 125 -8.47 10.75 9.06
N LEU A 126 -7.34 10.76 8.34
CA LEU A 126 -6.37 9.67 8.36
C LEU A 126 -5.70 9.58 9.73
N HIS A 127 -5.36 10.70 10.36
CA HIS A 127 -4.72 10.70 11.69
C HIS A 127 -5.61 10.08 12.77
N ILE A 128 -6.93 10.25 12.66
CA ILE A 128 -7.90 9.65 13.58
C ILE A 128 -7.96 8.13 13.43
N LYS A 129 -7.87 7.64 12.19
CA LYS A 129 -7.93 6.21 11.87
C LYS A 129 -6.58 5.51 11.97
N ALA A 130 -5.48 6.25 12.12
CA ALA A 130 -4.11 5.74 12.15
C ALA A 130 -3.89 4.53 13.09
N PRO A 131 -4.51 4.44 14.30
CA PRO A 131 -4.34 3.27 15.15
C PRO A 131 -4.78 1.93 14.52
N LEU A 132 -5.66 1.96 13.52
CA LEU A 132 -6.14 0.77 12.83
C LEU A 132 -5.11 0.21 11.83
N PHE A 133 -4.26 1.05 11.26
CA PHE A 133 -3.31 0.70 10.21
C PHE A 133 -1.97 1.42 10.39
N PHE A 134 -1.45 1.39 11.62
CA PHE A 134 -0.32 2.21 12.05
C PHE A 134 0.90 2.13 11.11
N GLU A 135 1.34 0.92 10.74
CA GLU A 135 2.46 0.72 9.81
C GLU A 135 2.23 1.37 8.44
N SER A 136 1.03 1.22 7.88
CA SER A 136 0.66 1.83 6.60
C SER A 136 0.53 3.35 6.69
N TYR A 137 0.11 3.87 7.84
CA TYR A 137 0.12 5.30 8.12
C TYR A 137 1.55 5.86 8.20
N LEU A 138 2.47 5.15 8.89
CA LEU A 138 3.88 5.50 8.92
C LEU A 138 4.50 5.46 7.51
N MET A 139 4.08 4.51 6.67
CA MET A 139 4.51 4.44 5.28
C MET A 139 4.10 5.69 4.50
N LEU A 140 2.87 6.18 4.64
CA LEU A 140 2.44 7.45 4.03
C LEU A 140 3.26 8.65 4.51
N CYS A 141 3.61 8.69 5.80
CA CYS A 141 4.50 9.72 6.34
C CYS A 141 5.91 9.63 5.74
N ARG A 142 6.43 8.42 5.53
CA ARG A 142 7.72 8.16 4.87
C ARG A 142 7.70 8.65 3.41
N VAL A 143 6.65 8.31 2.65
CA VAL A 143 6.46 8.79 1.26
C VAL A 143 6.43 10.31 1.19
N LYS A 144 5.70 10.97 2.11
CA LYS A 144 5.67 12.44 2.20
C LYS A 144 7.08 13.02 2.35
N ARG A 145 7.89 12.47 3.28
CA ARG A 145 9.27 12.93 3.50
C ARG A 145 10.16 12.73 2.28
N ILE A 146 10.07 11.58 1.61
CA ILE A 146 10.88 11.29 0.41
C ILE A 146 10.58 12.31 -0.70
N ARG A 147 9.29 12.59 -0.95
CA ARG A 147 8.86 13.58 -1.95
C ARG A 147 9.30 14.99 -1.60
N SER A 148 9.21 15.37 -0.32
CA SER A 148 9.67 16.69 0.15
C SER A 148 11.18 16.87 0.11
N ALA A 149 11.97 15.81 0.25
CA ALA A 149 13.44 15.87 0.17
C ALA A 149 13.96 15.94 -1.28
N SER A 150 13.12 15.61 -2.24
CA SER A 150 13.44 15.59 -3.68
C SER A 150 12.94 16.84 -4.43
N SER A 151 12.29 17.78 -3.73
CA SER A 151 11.77 19.06 -4.25
C SER A 151 12.70 20.21 -3.86
#